data_AF-A0A7V1HE23-F1
#
_entry.id   AF-A0A7V1HE23-F1
#
_cell.length_a   1.000
_cell.length_b   1.000
_cell.length_c   1.000
_cell.angle_alpha   90.00
_cell.angle_beta   90.00
_cell.angle_gamma   90.00
#
_symmetry.space_group_name_H-M   'P 1'
#
loop_
_entity.id
_entity.type
_entity.pdbx_description
1 polymer ?
#
loop_
_entity_poly.entity_id
_entity_poly.type
_entity_poly.pdbx_seq_one_letter_code
_entity_poly.pdbx_strand_id
1 'polypeptide(L)'
;MRIYYGGKIIKTDVHVIIPKITFEIGKGNRQNRFYFLVTPTISYDFKKTPDNDWEHNTIAHLKVPEGKDYKFYVMDLIEDTSSILDRDSIEILRQQELQNIQSAYHWEVHEEHLPENGKIPDATIIVCFFPEFIENIKGGSHIELPTIVIKSDIINAIGSEKKLHEESIKLQLASLNSDTIHAKTKQEVKSDQRRTLIMNLIT
;
A
#
# COMPACT_ATOMS: atom_id res chain seq x y z
N MET A 1 0.26 10.96 7.11
CA MET A 1 0.02 9.90 6.11
C MET A 1 0.23 8.56 6.76
N ARG A 2 -0.65 7.59 6.54
CA ARG A 2 -0.49 6.22 7.03
C ARG A 2 -0.38 5.28 5.85
N ILE A 3 0.48 4.28 5.96
CA ILE A 3 0.69 3.28 4.92
C ILE A 3 0.39 1.93 5.53
N TYR A 4 -0.47 1.16 4.88
CA TYR A 4 -0.80 -0.20 5.27
C TYR A 4 -0.34 -1.18 4.18
N TYR A 5 0.12 -2.37 4.58
CA TYR A 5 0.38 -3.47 3.66
C TYR A 5 0.09 -4.78 4.39
N GLY A 6 -0.69 -5.66 3.76
CA GLY A 6 -1.11 -6.93 4.36
C GLY A 6 -1.85 -6.76 5.69
N GLY A 7 -2.68 -5.71 5.82
CA GLY A 7 -3.45 -5.42 7.03
C GLY A 7 -2.64 -4.90 8.22
N LYS A 8 -1.36 -4.56 8.03
CA LYS A 8 -0.48 -3.99 9.06
C LYS A 8 -0.04 -2.58 8.67
N ILE A 9 0.15 -1.73 9.67
CA ILE A 9 0.75 -0.40 9.48
C ILE A 9 2.24 -0.59 9.19
N ILE A 10 2.72 0.05 8.13
CA ILE A 10 4.12 0.07 7.74
C ILE A 10 4.77 1.32 8.34
N LYS A 11 5.94 1.13 8.96
CA LYS A 11 6.74 2.24 9.47
C LYS A 11 7.25 3.05 8.28
N THR A 12 7.16 4.38 8.39
CA THR A 12 7.62 5.30 7.37
C THR A 12 8.75 6.16 7.92
N ASP A 13 9.71 6.48 7.06
CA ASP A 13 10.79 7.42 7.36
C ASP A 13 10.56 8.70 6.55
N VAL A 14 10.60 9.83 7.25
CA VAL A 14 10.34 11.16 6.68
C VAL A 14 11.67 11.88 6.50
N HIS A 15 11.98 12.23 5.25
CA HIS A 15 13.19 12.98 4.91
C HIS A 15 12.86 14.47 4.88
N VAL A 16 13.54 15.26 5.71
CA VAL A 16 13.26 16.72 5.83
C VAL A 16 13.99 17.52 4.76
N ILE A 17 15.20 17.09 4.38
CA ILE A 17 16.04 17.79 3.40
C ILE A 17 15.47 17.64 1.98
N ILE A 18 15.04 16.42 1.65
CA ILE A 18 14.38 16.09 0.39
C ILE A 18 12.97 15.65 0.78
N PRO A 19 11.91 16.42 0.48
CA PRO A 19 10.55 16.14 0.94
C PRO A 19 10.04 14.83 0.35
N LYS A 20 10.36 13.73 1.03
CA LYS A 20 10.11 12.35 0.61
C LYS A 20 9.74 11.52 1.83
N ILE A 21 8.80 10.62 1.63
CA ILE A 21 8.45 9.60 2.61
C ILE A 21 8.87 8.26 2.02
N THR A 22 9.69 7.50 2.75
CA THR A 22 10.13 6.17 2.35
C THR A 22 9.54 5.12 3.29
N PHE A 23 9.36 3.92 2.76
CA PHE A 23 8.93 2.76 3.51
C PHE A 23 9.49 1.51 2.84
N GLU A 24 9.58 0.43 3.60
CA GLU A 24 10.08 -0.85 3.12
C GLU A 24 8.99 -1.91 3.25
N ILE A 25 8.82 -2.70 2.19
CA ILE A 25 7.98 -3.89 2.21
C ILE A 25 8.82 -5.10 1.77
N GLY A 26 8.64 -6.23 2.46
CA GLY A 26 9.27 -7.47 2.05
C GLY A 26 8.70 -7.95 0.72
N LYS A 27 9.56 -8.13 -0.28
CA LYS A 27 9.18 -8.74 -1.56
C LYS A 27 9.20 -10.26 -1.42
N GLY A 28 8.06 -10.90 -1.65
CA GLY A 28 8.01 -12.37 -1.72
C GLY A 28 8.81 -12.90 -2.91
N ASN A 29 9.31 -14.14 -2.80
CA ASN A 29 9.93 -14.82 -3.94
C ASN A 29 8.92 -14.84 -5.11
N ARG A 30 9.33 -14.32 -6.28
CA ARG A 30 8.51 -14.22 -7.51
C ARG A 30 7.33 -13.25 -7.47
N GLN A 31 7.29 -12.33 -6.51
CA GLN A 31 6.27 -11.28 -6.52
C GLN A 31 6.63 -10.21 -7.56
N ASN A 32 6.01 -10.29 -8.72
CA ASN A 32 6.17 -9.32 -9.81
C ASN A 32 5.01 -8.33 -9.91
N ARG A 33 3.92 -8.55 -9.14
CA ARG A 33 2.75 -7.67 -9.12
C ARG A 33 2.53 -7.09 -7.73
N PHE A 34 2.25 -5.80 -7.68
CA PHE A 34 1.79 -5.10 -6.49
C PHE A 34 0.51 -4.31 -6.81
N TYR A 35 -0.38 -4.24 -5.83
CA TYR A 35 -1.54 -3.37 -5.87
C TYR A 35 -1.26 -2.15 -5.02
N PHE A 36 -1.64 -0.97 -5.51
CA PHE A 36 -1.43 0.29 -4.82
C PHE A 36 -2.74 1.09 -4.78
N LEU A 37 -3.17 1.47 -3.58
CA LEU A 37 -4.43 2.18 -3.35
C LEU A 37 -4.16 3.48 -2.61
N VAL A 38 -4.67 4.58 -3.13
CA VAL A 38 -4.77 5.85 -2.41
C VAL A 38 -6.22 6.15 -2.13
N THR A 39 -6.55 6.31 -0.85
CA THR A 39 -7.90 6.64 -0.39
C THR A 39 -7.83 7.38 0.94
N PRO A 40 -8.74 8.32 1.27
CA PRO A 40 -8.70 8.98 2.58
C PRO A 40 -9.02 8.00 3.72
N THR A 41 -9.82 6.98 3.46
CA THR A 41 -10.30 6.07 4.52
C THR A 41 -10.56 4.68 4.00
N ILE A 42 -10.41 3.71 4.91
CA ILE A 42 -10.76 2.31 4.68
C ILE A 42 -11.75 1.86 5.74
N SER A 43 -12.60 0.92 5.35
CA SER A 43 -13.49 0.19 6.25
C SER A 43 -13.20 -1.30 6.13
N TYR A 44 -13.89 -2.11 6.92
CA TYR A 44 -13.70 -3.55 6.95
C TYR A 44 -15.03 -4.25 7.17
N ASP A 45 -15.15 -5.44 6.60
CA ASP A 45 -16.26 -6.34 6.88
C ASP A 45 -15.76 -7.52 7.71
N PHE A 46 -16.57 -7.93 8.68
CA PHE A 46 -16.29 -9.08 9.51
C PHE A 46 -16.70 -10.40 8.83
N LYS A 47 -16.04 -11.48 9.22
CA LYS A 47 -16.37 -12.83 8.73
C LYS A 47 -17.72 -13.26 9.29
N LYS A 48 -18.69 -13.53 8.41
CA LYS A 48 -19.98 -14.12 8.77
C LYS A 48 -19.78 -15.57 9.21
N THR A 49 -20.30 -15.96 10.37
CA THR A 49 -20.40 -17.37 10.79
C THR A 49 -21.86 -17.80 10.82
N PRO A 50 -22.18 -19.07 10.51
CA PRO A 50 -23.57 -19.52 10.42
C PRO A 50 -24.36 -19.43 11.73
N ASP A 51 -23.67 -19.52 12.88
CA ASP A 51 -24.31 -19.90 14.15
C ASP A 51 -24.33 -18.82 15.25
N ASN A 52 -23.82 -17.61 15.03
CA ASN A 52 -23.87 -16.52 16.03
C ASN A 52 -23.56 -15.16 15.42
N ASP A 53 -24.49 -14.20 15.54
CA ASP A 53 -24.35 -12.84 14.98
C ASP A 53 -23.44 -11.91 15.83
N TRP A 54 -23.04 -12.31 17.06
CA TRP A 54 -22.62 -11.33 18.09
C TRP A 54 -21.13 -11.40 18.49
N GLU A 55 -20.33 -12.30 17.90
CA GLU A 55 -18.91 -12.49 18.27
C GLU A 55 -17.97 -12.50 17.05
N HIS A 56 -17.99 -11.44 16.24
CA HIS A 56 -17.06 -11.34 15.12
C HIS A 56 -15.87 -10.44 15.43
N ASN A 57 -14.76 -11.05 15.84
CA ASN A 57 -13.48 -10.36 16.03
C ASN A 57 -12.50 -10.59 14.86
N THR A 58 -12.96 -11.21 13.76
CA THR A 58 -12.11 -11.50 12.60
C THR A 58 -12.60 -10.73 11.38
N ILE A 59 -11.73 -9.84 10.88
CA ILE A 59 -11.96 -9.16 9.61
C ILE A 59 -11.88 -10.17 8.47
N ALA A 60 -12.91 -10.17 7.63
CA ALA A 60 -12.93 -10.93 6.39
C ALA A 60 -12.13 -10.23 5.29
N HIS A 61 -12.33 -8.92 5.13
CA HIS A 61 -11.61 -8.12 4.14
C HIS A 61 -11.70 -6.61 4.46
N LEU A 62 -10.77 -5.86 3.86
CA LEU A 62 -10.81 -4.41 3.83
C LEU A 62 -11.58 -3.94 2.59
N LYS A 63 -12.24 -2.78 2.70
CA LYS A 63 -12.94 -2.15 1.58
C LYS A 63 -12.88 -0.63 1.64
N VAL A 64 -12.96 0.02 0.49
CA VAL A 64 -13.22 1.45 0.40
C VAL A 64 -14.72 1.68 0.69
N PRO A 65 -15.10 2.59 1.62
CA PRO A 65 -16.50 2.87 1.88
C PRO A 65 -17.20 3.41 0.62
N GLU A 66 -18.49 3.13 0.49
CA GLU A 66 -19.30 3.59 -0.64
C GLU A 66 -19.27 5.12 -0.76
N GLY A 67 -19.15 5.63 -1.99
CA GLY A 67 -19.11 7.06 -2.29
C GLY A 67 -17.81 7.77 -1.88
N LYS A 68 -16.75 7.03 -1.50
CA LYS A 68 -15.43 7.62 -1.24
C LYS A 68 -14.54 7.57 -2.47
N ASP A 69 -13.87 8.69 -2.72
CA ASP A 69 -12.89 8.79 -3.80
C ASP A 69 -11.67 7.93 -3.51
N TYR A 70 -11.16 7.29 -4.55
CA TYR A 70 -9.92 6.53 -4.51
C TYR A 70 -9.21 6.58 -5.86
N LYS A 71 -7.91 6.27 -5.84
CA LYS A 71 -7.16 5.87 -7.05
C LYS A 71 -6.51 4.53 -6.78
N PHE A 72 -6.73 3.58 -7.68
CA PHE A 72 -6.23 2.22 -7.55
C PHE A 72 -5.36 1.88 -8.75
N TYR A 73 -4.19 1.33 -8.47
CA TYR A 73 -3.16 1.05 -9.47
C TYR A 73 -2.68 -0.38 -9.34
N VAL A 74 -2.39 -0.98 -10.48
CA VAL A 74 -1.67 -2.24 -10.59
C VAL A 74 -0.27 -1.92 -11.09
N MET A 75 0.73 -2.47 -10.42
CA MET A 75 2.13 -2.28 -10.75
C MET A 75 2.72 -3.66 -11.07
N ASP A 76 3.14 -3.84 -12.31
CA ASP A 76 3.73 -5.07 -12.83
C ASP A 76 5.21 -4.86 -13.17
N LEU A 77 6.09 -5.68 -12.60
CA LEU A 77 7.51 -5.70 -12.91
C LEU A 77 7.73 -6.58 -14.14
N ILE A 78 8.12 -5.95 -15.24
CA ILE A 78 8.32 -6.58 -16.54
C ILE A 78 9.82 -6.67 -16.82
N GLU A 79 10.25 -7.78 -17.43
CA GLU A 79 11.61 -7.97 -17.90
C GLU A 79 11.75 -7.47 -19.35
N ASP A 80 12.69 -6.55 -19.58
CA ASP A 80 13.01 -6.00 -20.90
C ASP A 80 13.83 -6.99 -21.73
N THR A 81 13.12 -7.92 -22.35
CA THR A 81 13.70 -8.94 -23.26
C THR A 81 14.19 -8.36 -24.60
N SER A 82 13.92 -7.08 -24.88
CA SER A 82 14.32 -6.39 -26.12
C SER A 82 15.84 -6.20 -26.25
N SER A 83 16.61 -6.35 -25.17
CA SER A 83 18.08 -6.23 -25.16
C SER A 83 18.83 -7.50 -25.61
N ILE A 84 18.10 -8.58 -25.98
CA ILE A 84 18.70 -9.87 -26.38
C ILE A 84 18.89 -9.98 -27.91
N LEU A 85 18.45 -8.98 -28.69
CA LEU A 85 18.57 -9.01 -30.15
C LEU A 85 19.84 -8.28 -30.63
N ASP A 86 20.62 -9.03 -31.42
CA ASP A 86 21.88 -8.73 -32.12
C ASP A 86 23.18 -8.59 -31.32
N ARG A 87 23.83 -9.73 -31.10
CA ARG A 87 25.25 -9.84 -30.74
C ARG A 87 26.20 -9.14 -31.73
N ASP A 88 25.77 -8.92 -32.97
CA ASP A 88 26.60 -8.31 -34.02
C ASP A 88 26.55 -6.77 -34.02
N SER A 89 25.63 -6.15 -33.26
CA SER A 89 25.49 -4.68 -33.15
C SER A 89 26.22 -4.07 -31.94
N ILE A 90 26.84 -4.92 -31.10
CA ILE A 90 27.42 -4.56 -29.78
C ILE A 90 28.69 -3.70 -29.89
N GLU A 91 29.32 -3.61 -31.06
CA GLU A 91 30.59 -2.90 -31.19
C GLU A 91 30.44 -1.39 -31.46
N ILE A 92 29.25 -0.92 -31.88
CA ILE A 92 28.99 0.50 -32.18
C ILE A 92 28.43 1.26 -30.96
N LEU A 93 27.84 0.58 -29.98
CA LEU A 93 27.22 1.21 -28.79
C LEU A 93 28.15 1.37 -27.58
N ARG A 94 29.33 0.75 -27.60
CA ARG A 94 30.29 0.73 -26.46
C ARG A 94 30.83 2.10 -26.03
N GLN A 95 30.71 3.17 -26.81
CA GLN A 95 31.21 4.50 -26.44
C GLN A 95 30.13 5.46 -25.89
N GLN A 96 28.84 5.11 -25.93
CA GLN A 96 27.77 5.98 -25.41
C GLN A 96 26.98 5.41 -24.20
N GLU A 97 27.16 4.14 -23.84
CA GLU A 97 26.29 3.43 -22.87
C GLU A 97 26.78 3.35 -21.41
N LEU A 98 27.88 3.99 -21.03
CA LEU A 98 28.36 3.95 -19.63
C LEU A 98 27.49 4.72 -18.62
N GLN A 99 26.43 5.41 -19.07
CA GLN A 99 25.52 6.17 -18.19
C GLN A 99 24.08 5.66 -18.14
N ASN A 100 23.72 4.66 -18.96
CA ASN A 100 22.39 4.05 -18.92
C ASN A 100 22.55 2.54 -19.02
N ILE A 101 22.97 1.92 -17.92
CA ILE A 101 22.61 0.52 -17.69
C ILE A 101 21.08 0.52 -17.61
N GLN A 102 20.41 0.36 -18.75
CA GLN A 102 18.98 0.12 -18.78
C GLN A 102 18.76 -1.12 -17.93
N SER A 103 18.13 -0.90 -16.77
CA SER A 103 17.72 -1.97 -15.89
C SER A 103 16.99 -3.01 -16.74
N ALA A 104 17.37 -4.29 -16.66
CA ALA A 104 16.67 -5.37 -17.36
C ALA A 104 15.20 -5.51 -16.95
N TYR A 105 14.72 -4.68 -16.03
CA TYR A 105 13.35 -4.66 -15.57
C TYR A 105 12.85 -3.22 -15.43
N HIS A 106 11.59 -3.01 -15.79
CA HIS A 106 10.85 -1.78 -15.50
C HIS A 106 9.49 -2.10 -14.90
N TRP A 107 8.88 -1.12 -14.25
CA TRP A 107 7.51 -1.22 -13.76
C TRP A 107 6.55 -0.66 -14.80
N GLU A 108 5.57 -1.47 -15.22
CA GLU A 108 4.38 -1.00 -15.89
C GLU A 108 3.33 -0.66 -14.81
N VAL A 109 2.79 0.55 -14.88
CA VAL A 109 1.80 1.05 -13.92
C VAL A 109 0.57 1.49 -14.68
N HIS A 110 -0.57 0.87 -14.37
CA HIS A 110 -1.86 1.24 -14.93
C HIS A 110 -2.90 1.42 -13.83
N GLU A 111 -3.83 2.33 -14.09
CA GLU A 111 -4.96 2.60 -13.20
C GLU A 111 -6.06 1.56 -13.45
N GLU A 112 -6.61 0.99 -12.38
CA GLU A 112 -7.73 0.05 -12.42
C GLU A 112 -8.83 0.50 -11.46
N HIS A 113 -10.01 -0.11 -11.60
CA HIS A 113 -11.11 0.08 -10.66
C HIS A 113 -11.17 -1.07 -9.67
N LEU A 114 -11.51 -0.75 -8.42
CA LEU A 114 -11.89 -1.78 -7.45
C LEU A 114 -13.22 -2.44 -7.89
N PRO A 115 -13.49 -3.68 -7.44
CA PRO A 115 -14.79 -4.30 -7.63
C PRO A 115 -15.92 -3.42 -7.05
N GLU A 116 -17.15 -3.59 -7.52
CA GLU A 116 -18.31 -2.75 -7.15
C GLU A 116 -18.55 -2.68 -5.63
N ASN A 117 -18.22 -3.74 -4.89
CA ASN A 117 -18.34 -3.77 -3.43
C ASN A 117 -17.22 -3.03 -2.69
N GLY A 118 -16.29 -2.38 -3.42
CA GLY A 118 -15.15 -1.65 -2.88
C GLY A 118 -14.09 -2.54 -2.24
N LYS A 119 -14.17 -3.87 -2.37
CA LYS A 119 -13.25 -4.82 -1.73
C LYS A 119 -11.83 -4.60 -2.24
N ILE A 120 -10.91 -4.42 -1.29
CA ILE A 120 -9.50 -4.21 -1.57
C ILE A 120 -8.81 -5.59 -1.68
N PRO A 121 -8.02 -5.86 -2.74
CA PRO A 121 -7.25 -7.09 -2.84
C PRO A 121 -6.28 -7.28 -1.66
N ASP A 122 -6.03 -8.53 -1.30
CA ASP A 122 -5.02 -8.85 -0.29
C ASP A 122 -3.64 -8.36 -0.74
N ALA A 123 -2.79 -8.01 0.23
CA ALA A 123 -1.45 -7.46 -0.02
C ALA A 123 -1.43 -6.18 -0.89
N THR A 124 -2.51 -5.38 -0.87
CA THR A 124 -2.49 -4.02 -1.41
C THR A 124 -1.69 -3.08 -0.49
N ILE A 125 -0.84 -2.26 -1.08
CA ILE A 125 -0.21 -1.11 -0.42
C ILE A 125 -1.26 0.00 -0.37
N ILE A 126 -1.76 0.33 0.81
CA ILE A 126 -2.81 1.32 1.00
C ILE A 126 -2.19 2.56 1.62
N VAL A 127 -2.27 3.69 0.93
CA VAL A 127 -1.87 5.00 1.44
C VAL A 127 -3.13 5.78 1.82
N CYS A 128 -3.29 6.01 3.12
CA CYS A 128 -4.35 6.88 3.61
C CYS A 128 -3.99 8.33 3.32
N PHE A 129 -4.51 8.85 2.20
CA PHE A 129 -4.29 10.19 1.67
C PHE A 129 -5.36 10.57 0.65
N PHE A 130 -5.46 11.86 0.30
CA PHE A 130 -6.44 12.33 -0.67
C PHE A 130 -6.00 11.99 -2.10
N PRO A 131 -6.81 11.27 -2.89
CA PRO A 131 -6.42 10.81 -4.23
C PRO A 131 -6.21 11.95 -5.23
N GLU A 132 -6.91 13.07 -5.04
CA GLU A 132 -6.80 14.28 -5.87
C GLU A 132 -5.43 14.96 -5.82
N PHE A 133 -4.64 14.68 -4.77
CA PHE A 133 -3.30 15.22 -4.58
C PHE A 133 -2.21 14.38 -5.26
N ILE A 134 -2.56 13.20 -5.76
CA ILE A 134 -1.64 12.36 -6.52
C ILE A 134 -1.54 12.90 -7.94
N GLU A 135 -0.34 13.36 -8.30
CA GLU A 135 -0.04 13.90 -9.62
C GLU A 135 0.23 12.78 -10.62
N ASN A 136 1.18 11.90 -10.29
CA ASN A 136 1.56 10.75 -11.11
C ASN A 136 2.34 9.71 -10.28
N ILE A 137 2.55 8.55 -10.87
CA ILE A 137 3.44 7.51 -10.36
C ILE A 137 4.58 7.37 -11.37
N LYS A 138 5.82 7.49 -10.91
CA LYS A 138 7.02 7.50 -11.78
C LYS A 138 8.04 6.45 -11.37
N GLY A 139 8.60 5.80 -12.39
CA GLY A 139 9.84 5.05 -12.29
C GLY A 139 9.73 3.78 -11.44
N GLY A 140 10.74 3.59 -10.59
CA GLY A 140 11.01 2.34 -9.91
C GLY A 140 12.13 1.57 -10.63
N SER A 141 12.71 0.61 -9.91
CA SER A 141 13.73 -0.31 -10.41
C SER A 141 13.36 -1.74 -10.04
N HIS A 142 14.18 -2.71 -10.41
CA HIS A 142 13.96 -4.10 -9.97
C HIS A 142 13.95 -4.28 -8.43
N ILE A 143 14.51 -3.31 -7.69
CA ILE A 143 14.61 -3.28 -6.22
C ILE A 143 13.62 -2.27 -5.63
N GLU A 144 13.42 -1.13 -6.29
CA GLU A 144 12.60 -0.03 -5.77
C GLU A 144 11.23 0.00 -6.43
N LEU A 145 10.18 0.16 -5.62
CA LEU A 145 8.84 0.40 -6.14
C LEU A 145 8.76 1.75 -6.88
N PRO A 146 7.76 1.92 -7.76
CA PRO A 146 7.46 3.22 -8.34
C PRO A 146 7.25 4.31 -7.28
N THR A 147 7.73 5.52 -7.58
CA THR A 147 7.60 6.68 -6.69
C THR A 147 6.30 7.42 -6.98
N ILE A 148 5.49 7.64 -5.95
CA ILE A 148 4.28 8.44 -6.04
C ILE A 148 4.65 9.92 -5.90
N VAL A 149 4.34 10.70 -6.92
CA VAL A 149 4.55 12.14 -6.92
C VAL A 149 3.27 12.83 -6.48
N ILE A 150 3.43 13.63 -5.44
CA ILE A 150 2.37 14.45 -4.88
C ILE A 150 2.47 15.83 -5.54
N LYS A 151 1.32 16.39 -5.91
CA LYS A 151 1.23 17.74 -6.51
C LYS A 151 1.95 18.79 -5.67
N SER A 152 2.75 19.64 -6.30
CA SER A 152 3.46 20.72 -5.61
C SER A 152 2.55 21.88 -5.18
N ASP A 153 1.39 22.02 -5.82
CA ASP A 153 0.43 23.10 -5.62
C ASP A 153 -0.69 22.76 -4.63
N ILE A 154 -0.57 21.68 -3.84
CA ILE A 154 -1.61 21.29 -2.86
C ILE A 154 -1.97 22.46 -1.93
N ILE A 155 -0.97 23.21 -1.46
CA ILE A 155 -1.20 24.32 -0.53
C ILE A 155 -2.09 25.38 -1.19
N ASN A 156 -1.90 25.64 -2.48
CA ASN A 156 -2.73 26.55 -3.25
C ASN A 156 -4.14 25.97 -3.46
N ALA A 157 -4.24 24.68 -3.77
CA ALA A 157 -5.52 24.00 -3.98
C ALA A 157 -6.40 23.96 -2.72
N ILE A 158 -5.80 23.70 -1.56
CA ILE A 158 -6.49 23.67 -0.26
C ILE A 158 -6.71 25.09 0.29
N GLY A 159 -5.96 26.06 -0.22
CA GLY A 159 -6.05 27.48 0.12
C GLY A 159 -5.24 27.89 1.36
N SER A 160 -4.79 26.94 2.19
CA SER A 160 -3.79 27.20 3.24
C SER A 160 -3.13 25.93 3.79
N GLU A 161 -1.92 26.09 4.30
CA GLU A 161 -1.20 25.04 5.04
C GLU A 161 -1.97 24.60 6.31
N LYS A 162 -2.64 25.55 6.98
CA LYS A 162 -3.45 25.26 8.16
C LYS A 162 -4.60 24.30 7.85
N LYS A 163 -5.30 24.50 6.73
CA LYS A 163 -6.38 23.60 6.29
C LYS A 163 -5.84 22.22 5.91
N LEU A 164 -4.68 22.15 5.25
CA LEU A 164 -4.02 20.87 4.97
C LEU A 164 -3.69 20.14 6.29
N HIS A 165 -3.20 20.88 7.28
CA HIS A 165 -2.92 20.33 8.61
C HIS A 165 -4.19 19.84 9.30
N GLU A 166 -5.29 20.62 9.26
CA GLU A 166 -6.59 20.22 9.81
C GLU A 166 -7.15 18.96 9.12
N GLU A 167 -7.09 18.87 7.80
CA GLU A 167 -7.49 17.67 7.07
C GLU A 167 -6.59 16.47 7.37
N SER A 168 -5.28 16.69 7.52
CA SER A 168 -4.33 15.66 7.97
C SER A 168 -4.65 15.17 9.39
N ILE A 169 -5.03 16.07 10.31
CA ILE A 169 -5.48 15.70 11.66
C ILE A 169 -6.78 14.89 11.59
N LYS A 170 -7.78 15.33 10.82
CA LYS A 170 -9.04 14.59 10.64
C LYS A 170 -8.77 13.19 10.11
N LEU A 171 -7.88 13.08 9.13
CA LEU A 171 -7.43 11.81 8.57
C LEU A 171 -6.79 10.93 9.64
N GLN A 172 -5.87 11.48 10.43
CA GLN A 172 -5.23 10.76 11.54
C GLN A 172 -6.23 10.29 12.59
N LEU A 173 -7.18 11.14 12.99
CA LEU A 173 -8.23 10.79 13.96
C LEU A 173 -9.16 9.70 13.42
N ALA A 174 -9.59 9.81 12.16
CA ALA A 174 -10.39 8.78 11.51
C ALA A 174 -9.66 7.44 11.47
N SER A 175 -8.36 7.46 11.19
CA SER A 175 -7.53 6.26 11.17
C SER A 175 -7.25 5.71 12.57
N LEU A 176 -7.20 6.52 13.65
CA LEU A 176 -7.04 6.00 15.02
C LEU A 176 -8.18 5.06 15.40
N ASN A 177 -9.39 5.36 14.96
CA ASN A 177 -10.54 4.47 15.16
C ASN A 177 -10.32 3.12 14.44
N SER A 178 -9.71 3.16 13.26
CA SER A 178 -9.33 1.97 12.49
C SER A 178 -8.14 1.21 13.07
N ASP A 179 -7.21 1.82 13.81
CA ASP A 179 -6.07 1.09 14.40
C ASP A 179 -6.49 0.13 15.53
N THR A 180 -7.70 0.33 16.07
CA THR A 180 -8.33 -0.58 17.05
C THR A 180 -8.65 -1.96 16.46
N ILE A 181 -8.58 -2.11 15.12
CA ILE A 181 -8.78 -3.36 14.39
C ILE A 181 -7.93 -4.52 14.94
N HIS A 182 -6.73 -4.23 15.45
CA HIS A 182 -5.82 -5.23 16.04
C HIS A 182 -5.48 -4.91 17.50
N ALA A 183 -6.43 -4.38 18.28
CA ALA A 183 -6.22 -4.26 19.73
C ALA A 183 -5.73 -5.63 20.25
N LYS A 184 -4.52 -5.68 20.83
CA LYS A 184 -3.96 -6.92 21.39
C LYS A 184 -5.05 -7.53 22.25
N THR A 185 -5.55 -8.70 21.85
CA THR A 185 -6.47 -9.46 22.67
C THR A 185 -5.80 -9.59 24.04
N LYS A 186 -6.45 -9.18 25.13
CA LYS A 186 -5.97 -9.37 26.50
C LYS A 186 -5.99 -10.86 26.90
N GLN A 187 -5.59 -11.75 25.99
CA GLN A 187 -5.46 -13.16 26.27
C GLN A 187 -4.01 -13.42 26.70
N GLU A 188 -3.85 -13.81 27.97
CA GLU A 188 -2.63 -14.46 28.41
C GLU A 188 -2.51 -15.80 27.69
N VAL A 189 -1.62 -15.87 26.70
CA VAL A 189 -1.24 -17.15 26.09
C VAL A 189 -0.30 -17.85 27.07
N LYS A 190 -0.86 -18.68 27.96
CA LYS A 190 -0.06 -19.61 28.77
C LYS A 190 0.35 -20.78 27.88
N SER A 191 1.61 -20.77 27.46
CA SER A 191 2.25 -21.86 26.73
C SER A 191 2.62 -22.98 27.71
N ASP A 192 1.83 -24.05 27.77
CA ASP A 192 2.24 -25.29 28.43
C ASP A 192 2.79 -26.28 27.39
N GLN A 193 4.00 -26.79 27.60
CA GLN A 193 4.86 -27.39 26.58
C GLN A 193 4.40 -28.76 26.04
N ARG A 194 3.21 -29.28 26.40
CA ARG A 194 2.91 -30.70 26.15
C ARG A 194 1.57 -31.09 25.54
N ARG A 195 0.62 -30.20 25.24
CA ARG A 195 -0.54 -30.49 24.38
C ARG A 195 -1.39 -29.23 24.16
N THR A 196 -1.77 -28.98 22.91
CA THR A 196 -2.82 -28.01 22.56
C THR A 196 -4.19 -28.61 22.89
N LEU A 197 -4.99 -27.92 23.71
CA LEU A 197 -6.44 -28.11 23.79
C LEU A 197 -7.15 -26.83 24.28
N ILE A 198 -8.45 -26.81 23.96
CA ILE A 198 -9.36 -25.69 23.72
C ILE A 198 -9.87 -24.99 25.00
N MET A 199 -10.26 -23.72 24.77
CA MET A 199 -10.92 -22.68 25.58
C MET A 199 -11.82 -23.10 26.75
N ASN A 200 -11.88 -22.20 27.75
CA ASN A 200 -13.10 -21.81 28.45
C ASN A 200 -13.12 -20.28 28.64
N LEU A 201 -14.24 -19.64 28.30
CA LEU A 201 -14.56 -18.26 28.66
C LEU A 201 -15.21 -18.25 30.04
N ILE A 202 -14.74 -17.37 30.92
CA ILE A 202 -15.41 -17.08 32.20
C ILE A 202 -16.07 -15.70 32.06
N THR A 203 -17.36 -15.67 32.40
CA THR A 203 -18.29 -14.54 32.47
C THR A 203 -17.74 -13.30 33.16
#